data_AF-A0A2T4JZS7-F1
#
_entry.id   AF-A0A2T4JZS7-F1
#
_cell.length_a   1.000
_cell.length_b   1.000
_cell.length_c   1.000
_cell.angle_alpha   90.00
_cell.angle_beta   90.00
_cell.angle_gamma   90.00
#
_symmetry.space_group_name_H-M   'P 1'
#
loop_
_entity.id
_entity.type
_entity.pdbx_description
1 polymer ?
#
loop_
_entity_poly.entity_id
_entity_poly.type
_entity_poly.pdbx_seq_one_letter_code
_entity_poly.pdbx_strand_id
1 'polypeptide(L)'
;MTAPTTDKTVSDLAQRHEVSEDAVRTLLAALRAGNGRQAQFSHPELGGMGQWSAGGMVMVGDMFDASMKEKVDALCTDLAKRMSDGDLPDEPEQAAGQGASAKEKPWPEDLGRPSSTGSQNGMRYAVFPETRRLAIDTDGRIEIYDTGDHRIGGAAQQQGGGSSLAFSSQNGPVRLSELRRLD
;
A
#
# COMPACT_ATOMS: atom_id res chain seq x y z
N MET A 1 -6.91 9.36 -19.37
CA MET A 1 -7.90 8.33 -19.70
C MET A 1 -7.16 7.07 -20.16
N THR A 2 -6.67 6.24 -19.23
CA THR A 2 -5.89 5.02 -19.56
C THR A 2 -6.17 3.84 -18.60
N ALA A 3 -7.17 3.97 -17.71
CA ALA A 3 -7.46 3.00 -16.65
C ALA A 3 -8.31 1.73 -16.98
N PRO A 4 -8.95 1.53 -18.17
CA PRO A 4 -9.96 0.46 -18.29
C PRO A 4 -9.39 -0.97 -18.45
N THR A 5 -8.13 -1.13 -18.88
CA THR A 5 -7.58 -2.46 -19.22
C THR A 5 -7.08 -3.22 -17.98
N THR A 6 -6.38 -2.53 -17.07
CA THR A 6 -5.86 -3.13 -15.83
C THR A 6 -7.00 -3.55 -14.90
N ASP A 7 -8.00 -2.69 -14.73
CA ASP A 7 -9.15 -2.96 -13.87
C ASP A 7 -9.93 -4.21 -14.34
N LYS A 8 -10.21 -4.28 -15.64
CA LYS A 8 -10.89 -5.45 -16.25
C LYS A 8 -10.10 -6.74 -16.08
N THR A 9 -8.77 -6.67 -16.19
CA THR A 9 -7.88 -7.84 -16.01
C THR A 9 -7.84 -8.29 -14.55
N VAL A 10 -7.81 -7.34 -13.61
CA VAL A 10 -7.90 -7.62 -12.18
C VAL A 10 -9.23 -8.29 -11.84
N SER A 11 -10.36 -7.74 -12.30
CA SER A 11 -11.68 -8.32 -12.04
C SER A 11 -11.85 -9.72 -12.65
N ASP A 12 -11.35 -9.94 -13.87
CA ASP A 12 -11.37 -11.26 -14.54
C ASP A 12 -10.60 -12.31 -13.74
N LEU A 13 -9.39 -11.97 -13.29
CA LEU A 13 -8.55 -12.86 -12.48
C LEU A 13 -9.14 -13.10 -11.08
N ALA A 14 -9.70 -12.07 -10.45
CA ALA A 14 -10.36 -12.16 -9.16
C ALA A 14 -11.52 -13.17 -9.21
N GLN A 15 -12.40 -13.04 -10.22
CA GLN A 15 -13.51 -13.96 -10.43
C GLN A 15 -13.04 -15.38 -10.77
N ARG A 16 -11.99 -15.53 -11.57
CA ARG A 16 -11.50 -16.85 -12.01
C ARG A 16 -10.82 -17.64 -10.89
N HIS A 17 -10.08 -16.96 -10.02
CA HIS A 17 -9.35 -17.60 -8.92
C HIS A 17 -10.12 -17.61 -7.60
N GLU A 18 -11.35 -17.04 -7.59
CA GLU A 18 -12.21 -16.89 -6.42
C GLU A 18 -11.52 -16.12 -5.28
N VAL A 19 -10.81 -15.06 -5.64
CA VAL A 19 -10.11 -14.17 -4.70
C VAL A 19 -10.62 -12.74 -4.87
N SER A 20 -10.45 -11.91 -3.85
CA SER A 20 -10.81 -10.50 -3.95
C SER A 20 -9.92 -9.74 -4.93
N GLU A 21 -10.48 -8.71 -5.57
CA GLU A 21 -9.74 -7.81 -6.48
C GLU A 21 -8.53 -7.15 -5.78
N ASP A 22 -8.65 -6.88 -4.48
CA ASP A 22 -7.55 -6.36 -3.64
C ASP A 22 -6.36 -7.33 -3.56
N ALA A 23 -6.63 -8.63 -3.45
CA ALA A 23 -5.61 -9.67 -3.43
C ALA A 23 -4.86 -9.75 -4.78
N VAL A 24 -5.59 -9.65 -5.89
CA VAL A 24 -5.01 -9.63 -7.24
C VAL A 24 -4.15 -8.40 -7.46
N ARG A 25 -4.62 -7.22 -7.02
CA ARG A 25 -3.85 -5.96 -7.09
C ARG A 25 -2.58 -6.03 -6.25
N THR A 26 -2.66 -6.62 -5.06
CA THR A 26 -1.50 -6.85 -4.18
C THR A 26 -0.43 -7.71 -4.88
N LEU A 27 -0.85 -8.79 -5.57
CA LEU A 27 0.05 -9.65 -6.33
C LEU A 27 0.62 -8.97 -7.58
N LEU A 28 -0.20 -8.20 -8.30
CA LEU A 28 0.24 -7.43 -9.47
C LEU A 28 1.33 -6.41 -9.08
N ALA A 29 1.13 -5.67 -7.98
CA ALA A 29 2.12 -4.73 -7.46
C ALA A 29 3.42 -5.45 -7.04
N ALA A 30 3.30 -6.60 -6.38
CA ALA A 30 4.44 -7.43 -6.00
C ALA A 30 5.22 -7.96 -7.21
N LEU A 31 4.53 -8.40 -8.27
CA LEU A 31 5.13 -8.85 -9.53
C LEU A 31 5.82 -7.72 -10.27
N ARG A 32 5.21 -6.53 -10.32
CA ARG A 32 5.85 -5.32 -10.87
C ARG A 32 7.17 -5.04 -10.15
N ALA A 33 7.17 -5.09 -8.81
CA ALA A 33 8.38 -4.88 -8.01
C ALA A 33 9.48 -5.93 -8.27
N GLY A 34 9.11 -7.18 -8.55
CA GLY A 34 10.05 -8.25 -8.93
C GLY A 34 10.19 -8.46 -10.44
N ASN A 35 9.86 -7.45 -11.25
CA ASN A 35 10.04 -7.43 -12.70
C ASN A 35 9.40 -8.65 -13.42
N GLY A 36 8.27 -9.14 -12.91
CA GLY A 36 7.54 -10.31 -13.42
C GLY A 36 8.17 -11.67 -13.13
N ARG A 37 9.27 -11.72 -12.36
CA ARG A 37 10.02 -12.96 -12.06
C ARG A 37 9.91 -13.38 -10.59
N GLN A 38 9.58 -12.43 -9.72
CA GLN A 38 9.40 -12.64 -8.29
C GLN A 38 8.25 -11.77 -7.80
N ALA A 39 7.52 -12.22 -6.80
CA ALA A 39 6.51 -11.44 -6.11
C ALA A 39 6.59 -11.73 -4.61
N GLN A 40 6.59 -10.68 -3.81
CA GLN A 40 6.44 -10.80 -2.36
C GLN A 40 5.18 -10.03 -1.96
N PHE A 41 4.25 -10.73 -1.33
CA PHE A 41 2.94 -10.20 -0.98
C PHE A 41 2.63 -10.47 0.48
N SER A 42 1.70 -9.70 1.03
CA SER A 42 1.15 -9.96 2.35
C SER A 42 -0.32 -9.62 2.32
N HIS A 43 -1.18 -10.63 2.25
CA HIS A 43 -2.63 -10.44 2.17
C HIS A 43 -3.35 -11.51 3.00
N PRO A 44 -4.30 -11.13 3.88
CA PRO A 44 -4.99 -12.09 4.76
C PRO A 44 -5.73 -13.18 3.98
N GLU A 45 -6.39 -12.85 2.87
CA GLU A 45 -7.05 -13.84 2.00
C GLU A 45 -6.09 -14.76 1.24
N LEU A 46 -4.81 -14.39 1.13
CA LEU A 46 -3.79 -15.23 0.47
C LEU A 46 -2.94 -16.00 1.50
N GLY A 47 -3.40 -16.13 2.74
CA GLY A 47 -2.64 -16.80 3.81
C GLY A 47 -1.58 -15.92 4.47
N GLY A 48 -1.74 -14.60 4.42
CA GLY A 48 -0.83 -13.62 5.02
C GLY A 48 0.39 -13.36 4.16
N MET A 49 1.58 -13.43 4.75
CA MET A 49 2.84 -13.20 4.07
C MET A 49 3.16 -14.37 3.14
N GLY A 50 3.49 -14.06 1.89
CA GLY A 50 3.90 -15.05 0.90
C GLY A 50 4.89 -14.51 -0.12
N GLN A 51 5.58 -15.43 -0.78
CA GLN A 51 6.51 -15.18 -1.86
C GLN A 51 6.24 -16.16 -2.99
N TRP A 52 6.17 -15.63 -4.20
CA TRP A 52 6.11 -16.40 -5.43
C TRP A 52 7.36 -16.09 -6.27
N SER A 53 7.86 -17.10 -6.97
CA SER A 53 8.97 -16.95 -7.92
C SER A 53 8.69 -17.79 -9.16
N ALA A 54 8.99 -17.24 -10.34
CA ALA A 54 8.86 -17.96 -11.62
C ALA A 54 9.74 -19.22 -11.72
N GLY A 55 10.66 -19.42 -10.76
CA GLY A 55 11.47 -20.63 -10.58
C GLY A 55 10.81 -21.75 -9.79
N GLY A 56 9.50 -21.67 -9.50
CA GLY A 56 8.74 -22.76 -8.87
C GLY A 56 8.78 -22.80 -7.34
N MET A 57 9.14 -21.70 -6.68
CA MET A 57 9.11 -21.60 -5.22
C MET A 57 7.97 -20.69 -4.78
N VAL A 58 6.89 -21.30 -4.28
CA VAL A 58 5.74 -20.62 -3.69
C VAL A 58 5.71 -20.87 -2.20
N MET A 59 6.02 -19.83 -1.43
CA MET A 59 5.84 -19.82 0.01
C MET A 59 4.59 -19.03 0.34
N VAL A 60 3.64 -19.68 1.01
CA VAL A 60 2.47 -19.03 1.58
C VAL A 60 2.55 -19.27 3.09
N GLY A 61 2.17 -18.27 3.89
CA GLY A 61 2.29 -18.28 5.34
C GLY A 61 1.56 -19.44 6.01
N ASP A 62 0.50 -19.96 5.38
CA ASP A 62 -0.18 -21.16 5.85
C ASP A 62 0.41 -22.42 5.20
N MET A 63 1.10 -23.23 6.00
CA MET A 63 1.78 -24.45 5.52
C MET A 63 0.81 -25.58 5.15
N PHE A 64 -0.49 -25.48 5.49
CA PHE A 64 -1.48 -26.55 5.32
C PHE A 64 -2.31 -26.47 4.03
N ASP A 65 -2.32 -25.31 3.35
CA ASP A 65 -3.09 -25.15 2.12
C ASP A 65 -2.22 -25.32 0.87
N ALA A 66 -1.99 -26.59 0.48
CA ALA A 66 -1.42 -26.92 -0.83
C ALA A 66 -2.25 -26.31 -1.98
N SER A 67 -3.57 -26.33 -1.85
CA SER A 67 -4.50 -25.71 -2.78
C SER A 67 -4.32 -24.18 -2.89
N MET A 68 -3.96 -23.50 -1.80
CA MET A 68 -3.69 -22.05 -1.83
C MET A 68 -2.38 -21.76 -2.57
N LYS A 69 -1.34 -22.57 -2.35
CA LYS A 69 -0.07 -22.46 -3.10
C LYS A 69 -0.30 -22.60 -4.60
N GLU A 70 -1.09 -23.60 -5.01
CA GLU A 70 -1.44 -23.80 -6.42
C GLU A 70 -2.25 -22.61 -6.98
N LYS A 71 -3.20 -22.07 -6.22
CA LYS A 71 -3.96 -20.87 -6.62
C LYS A 71 -3.05 -19.65 -6.80
N VAL A 72 -2.18 -19.37 -5.84
CA VAL A 72 -1.22 -18.26 -5.90
C VAL A 72 -0.25 -18.44 -7.06
N ASP A 73 0.23 -19.66 -7.29
CA ASP A 73 1.12 -19.98 -8.41
C ASP A 73 0.47 -19.71 -9.76
N ALA A 74 -0.75 -20.23 -9.96
CA ALA A 74 -1.50 -20.03 -11.18
C ALA A 74 -1.80 -18.55 -11.41
N LEU A 75 -2.23 -17.81 -10.38
CA LEU A 75 -2.53 -16.39 -10.46
C LEU A 75 -1.30 -15.55 -10.80
N CYS A 76 -0.16 -15.81 -10.16
CA CYS A 76 1.08 -15.10 -10.45
C CYS A 76 1.60 -15.40 -11.85
N THR A 77 1.46 -16.65 -12.30
CA THR A 77 1.86 -17.07 -13.65
C THR A 77 1.00 -16.38 -14.72
N ASP A 78 -0.31 -16.30 -14.54
CA ASP A 78 -1.21 -15.60 -15.46
C ASP A 78 -0.90 -14.10 -15.53
N LEU A 79 -0.69 -13.46 -14.37
CA LEU A 79 -0.28 -12.05 -14.29
C LEU A 79 1.07 -11.80 -14.99
N ALA A 80 2.10 -12.61 -14.71
CA ALA A 80 3.40 -12.48 -15.33
C ALA A 80 3.36 -12.66 -16.86
N LYS A 81 2.48 -13.57 -17.34
CA LYS A 81 2.25 -13.78 -18.76
C LYS A 81 1.60 -12.56 -19.41
N ARG A 82 0.55 -11.98 -18.79
CA ARG A 82 -0.13 -10.76 -19.27
C ARG A 82 0.80 -9.54 -19.29
N MET A 83 1.70 -9.43 -18.31
CA MET A 83 2.75 -8.39 -18.29
C MET A 83 3.74 -8.57 -19.43
N SER A 84 4.11 -9.82 -19.74
CA SER A 84 5.00 -10.13 -20.87
C SER A 84 4.34 -9.89 -22.22
N ASP A 85 3.01 -10.06 -22.32
CA ASP A 85 2.21 -9.80 -23.52
C ASP A 85 1.98 -8.30 -23.78
N GLY A 86 2.21 -7.45 -22.76
CA GLY A 86 2.01 -5.99 -22.83
C GLY A 86 0.56 -5.54 -22.61
N ASP A 87 -0.32 -6.44 -22.16
CA ASP A 87 -1.73 -6.15 -21.82
C ASP A 87 -1.86 -5.31 -20.54
N LEU A 88 -0.84 -5.39 -19.68
CA LEU A 88 -0.73 -4.61 -18.46
C LEU A 88 0.30 -3.50 -18.67
N PRO A 89 -0.09 -2.22 -18.74
CA PRO A 89 0.86 -1.13 -18.85
C PRO A 89 1.83 -1.15 -17.66
N ASP A 90 3.10 -0.91 -17.96
CA ASP A 90 4.18 -0.66 -17.00
C ASP A 90 3.96 0.73 -16.38
N GLU A 91 2.88 0.87 -15.63
CA GLU A 91 2.75 2.00 -14.72
C GLU A 91 3.54 1.65 -13.47
N PRO A 92 4.54 2.47 -13.09
CA PRO A 92 5.22 2.32 -11.82
C PRO A 92 4.20 2.69 -10.74
N GLU A 93 3.42 1.70 -10.32
CA GLU A 93 2.64 1.75 -9.10
C GLU A 93 3.65 1.82 -7.96
N GLN A 94 4.00 3.06 -7.69
CA GLN A 94 4.76 3.62 -6.59
C GLN A 94 4.83 2.63 -5.45
N ALA A 95 6.00 2.02 -5.29
CA ALA A 95 6.34 1.11 -4.20
C ALA A 95 5.95 1.73 -2.84
N ALA A 96 4.75 1.42 -2.37
CA ALA A 96 4.31 1.62 -1.01
C ALA A 96 4.47 0.27 -0.33
N GLY A 97 5.65 0.06 0.24
CA GLY A 97 5.86 -1.05 1.14
C GLY A 97 4.85 -0.97 2.30
N GLN A 98 4.20 -2.12 2.52
CA GLN A 98 3.68 -2.60 3.81
C GLN A 98 2.35 -2.02 4.31
N GLY A 99 1.30 -2.85 4.18
CA GLY A 99 0.18 -2.85 5.13
C GLY A 99 -1.23 -2.77 4.54
N ALA A 100 -1.61 -3.64 3.59
CA ALA A 100 -3.02 -3.78 3.21
C ALA A 100 -3.79 -4.55 4.31
N SER A 101 -4.35 -3.80 5.25
CA SER A 101 -5.48 -4.24 6.07
C SER A 101 -6.65 -3.30 5.80
N ALA A 102 -7.70 -3.86 5.21
CA ALA A 102 -9.08 -3.38 5.23
C ALA A 102 -9.37 -1.98 4.63
N LYS A 103 -9.67 -1.93 3.32
CA LYS A 103 -10.66 -0.99 2.75
C LYS A 103 -10.47 0.49 3.16
N GLU A 104 -9.22 0.91 3.29
CA GLU A 104 -8.88 2.23 3.79
C GLU A 104 -8.97 3.25 2.66
N LYS A 105 -9.63 4.38 2.90
CA LYS A 105 -9.79 5.42 1.88
C LYS A 105 -8.40 5.87 1.38
N PRO A 106 -8.19 5.93 0.06
CA PRO A 106 -6.96 6.50 -0.49
C PRO A 106 -6.85 7.96 -0.07
N TRP A 107 -5.61 8.43 0.14
CA TRP A 107 -5.36 9.85 0.42
C TRP A 107 -5.87 10.71 -0.76
N PRO A 108 -6.37 11.93 -0.51
CA PRO A 108 -6.87 12.79 -1.58
C PRO A 108 -5.81 13.04 -2.65
N GLU A 109 -6.16 12.81 -3.92
CA GLU A 109 -5.23 12.93 -5.05
C GLU A 109 -4.65 14.34 -5.21
N ASP A 110 -5.39 15.37 -4.76
CA ASP A 110 -4.97 16.79 -4.76
C ASP A 110 -3.69 17.04 -3.95
N LEU A 111 -3.39 16.17 -2.97
CA LEU A 111 -2.19 16.29 -2.14
C LEU A 111 -0.92 15.83 -2.85
N GLY A 112 -1.06 15.09 -3.95
CA GLY A 112 0.05 14.49 -4.70
C GLY A 112 0.53 13.17 -4.10
N ARG A 113 1.81 12.85 -4.35
CA ARG A 113 2.40 11.60 -3.87
C ARG A 113 2.96 11.77 -2.45
N PRO A 114 2.58 10.91 -1.49
CA PRO A 114 3.18 10.99 -0.16
C PRO A 114 4.64 10.53 -0.22
N SER A 115 5.53 11.25 0.47
CA SER A 115 6.93 10.84 0.64
C SER A 115 7.12 9.86 1.79
N SER A 116 6.21 9.88 2.78
CA SER A 116 6.22 9.00 3.94
C SER A 116 4.79 8.77 4.42
N THR A 117 4.45 7.52 4.72
CA THR A 117 3.16 7.13 5.30
C THR A 117 3.39 6.24 6.52
N GLY A 118 2.41 6.17 7.42
CA GLY A 118 2.47 5.26 8.56
C GLY A 118 1.15 5.19 9.33
N SER A 119 1.02 4.18 10.18
CA SER A 119 -0.19 3.88 10.94
C SER A 119 0.17 3.61 12.40
N GLN A 120 -0.44 4.32 13.35
CA GLN A 120 -0.16 4.16 14.78
C GLN A 120 -1.42 4.42 15.61
N ASN A 121 -1.76 3.52 16.55
CA ASN A 121 -2.94 3.63 17.42
C ASN A 121 -4.28 3.84 16.67
N GLY A 122 -4.44 3.27 15.47
CA GLY A 122 -5.64 3.47 14.65
C GLY A 122 -5.73 4.83 13.95
N MET A 123 -4.67 5.65 14.04
CA MET A 123 -4.49 6.87 13.25
C MET A 123 -3.45 6.63 12.17
N ARG A 124 -3.75 6.99 10.92
CA ARG A 124 -2.79 6.94 9.82
C ARG A 124 -2.33 8.35 9.48
N TYR A 125 -1.12 8.47 8.96
CA TYR A 125 -0.59 9.74 8.49
C TYR A 125 0.09 9.58 7.14
N ALA A 126 0.08 10.65 6.36
CA ALA A 126 0.80 10.77 5.10
C ALA A 126 1.39 12.16 4.96
N VAL A 127 2.68 12.23 4.64
CA VAL A 127 3.43 13.47 4.48
C VAL A 127 3.61 13.77 2.99
N PHE A 128 3.24 14.97 2.58
CA PHE A 128 3.33 15.47 1.20
C PHE A 128 4.24 16.70 1.19
N PRO A 129 5.56 16.52 1.06
CA PRO A 129 6.51 17.62 1.12
C PRO A 129 6.41 18.56 -0.09
N GLU A 130 5.94 18.06 -1.24
CA GLU A 130 5.75 18.85 -2.46
C GLU A 130 4.68 19.93 -2.28
N THR A 131 3.57 19.58 -1.64
CA THR A 131 2.44 20.48 -1.35
C THR A 131 2.50 21.09 0.05
N ARG A 132 3.50 20.69 0.87
CA ARG A 132 3.63 21.08 2.29
C ARG A 132 2.37 20.73 3.09
N ARG A 133 1.91 19.49 2.90
CA ARG A 133 0.69 18.96 3.53
C ARG A 133 1.00 17.73 4.35
N LEU A 134 0.24 17.58 5.42
CA LEU A 134 0.19 16.37 6.23
C LEU A 134 -1.27 15.94 6.29
N ALA A 135 -1.59 14.77 5.74
CA ALA A 135 -2.90 14.17 5.91
C ALA A 135 -2.87 13.23 7.11
N ILE A 136 -3.92 13.29 7.92
CA ILE A 136 -4.12 12.43 9.07
C ILE A 136 -5.49 11.79 8.93
N ASP A 137 -5.53 10.47 8.93
CA ASP A 137 -6.77 9.71 8.92
C ASP A 137 -7.01 9.12 10.31
N THR A 138 -8.09 9.53 10.95
CA THR A 138 -8.52 9.00 12.25
C THR A 138 -9.90 8.43 12.08
N ASP A 139 -10.05 7.12 12.27
CA ASP A 139 -11.36 6.45 12.16
C ASP A 139 -12.05 6.69 10.79
N GLY A 140 -11.27 6.80 9.71
CA GLY A 140 -11.78 7.07 8.35
C GLY A 140 -12.12 8.54 8.06
N ARG A 141 -11.82 9.46 8.99
CA ARG A 141 -11.87 10.91 8.82
C ARG A 141 -10.49 11.44 8.49
N ILE A 142 -10.32 11.87 7.25
CA ILE A 142 -9.10 12.51 6.76
C ILE A 142 -9.16 14.00 7.11
N GLU A 143 -8.16 14.47 7.84
CA GLU A 143 -7.90 15.88 8.13
C GLU A 143 -6.57 16.27 7.51
N ILE A 144 -6.53 17.45 6.88
CA ILE A 144 -5.34 17.95 6.19
C ILE A 144 -4.74 19.07 7.03
N TYR A 145 -3.43 19.06 7.19
CA TYR A 145 -2.67 20.05 7.95
C TYR A 145 -1.61 20.69 7.06
N ASP A 146 -1.42 21.99 7.21
CA ASP A 146 -0.32 22.73 6.59
C ASP A 146 0.95 22.51 7.42
N THR A 147 1.99 21.94 6.81
CA THR A 147 3.28 21.69 7.49
C THR A 147 4.18 22.91 7.50
N GLY A 148 3.84 23.98 6.76
CA GLY A 148 4.70 25.13 6.54
C GLY A 148 6.06 24.73 5.99
N ASP A 149 7.14 25.22 6.61
CA ASP A 149 8.52 24.86 6.26
C ASP A 149 9.04 23.61 7.02
N HIS A 150 8.20 22.97 7.84
CA HIS A 150 8.58 21.75 8.55
C HIS A 150 8.62 20.57 7.57
N ARG A 151 9.82 20.02 7.37
CA ARG A 151 10.03 18.78 6.62
C ARG A 151 9.88 17.62 7.58
N ILE A 152 8.67 17.07 7.62
CA ILE A 152 8.36 15.92 8.47
C ILE A 152 8.94 14.65 7.85
N GLY A 153 9.84 13.99 8.55
CA GLY A 153 10.44 12.72 8.11
C GLY A 153 9.66 11.48 8.57
N GLY A 154 8.80 11.63 9.58
CA GLY A 154 8.01 10.54 10.14
C GLY A 154 7.42 10.89 11.52
N ALA A 155 6.58 10.00 12.05
CA ALA A 155 6.02 10.14 13.38
C ALA A 155 6.89 9.44 14.44
N ALA A 156 7.01 10.04 15.62
CA ALA A 156 7.64 9.44 16.79
C ALA A 156 6.67 9.48 17.98
N GLN A 157 6.48 8.36 18.67
CA GLN A 157 5.63 8.29 19.84
C GLN A 157 6.37 8.88 21.06
N GLN A 158 5.77 9.88 21.73
CA GLN A 158 6.21 10.21 23.08
C GLN A 158 5.78 9.07 24.03
N GLN A 159 6.74 8.30 24.53
CA GLN A 159 6.51 7.36 25.62
C GLN A 159 6.31 8.16 26.91
N GLY A 160 5.05 8.48 27.25
CA GLY A 160 4.72 9.08 28.54
C GLY A 160 3.31 9.65 28.61
N GLY A 161 2.45 9.03 29.44
CA GLY A 161 1.26 9.58 30.11
C GLY A 161 0.09 10.17 29.31
N GLY A 162 0.35 10.80 28.16
CA GLY A 162 -0.65 11.39 27.27
C GLY A 162 -0.30 11.02 25.83
N SER A 163 -1.23 10.40 25.13
CA SER A 163 -1.09 9.91 23.76
C SER A 163 -1.04 11.06 22.73
N SER A 164 -0.08 11.97 22.85
CA SER A 164 0.14 13.04 21.88
C SER A 164 1.14 12.58 20.82
N LEU A 165 0.69 12.52 19.56
CA LEU A 165 1.54 12.20 18.42
C LEU A 165 2.43 13.42 18.12
N ALA A 166 3.74 13.19 18.03
CA ALA A 166 4.71 14.19 17.62
C ALA A 166 5.38 13.74 16.31
N PHE A 167 5.54 14.68 15.39
CA PHE A 167 6.21 14.48 14.12
C PHE A 167 7.65 14.96 14.22
N SER A 168 8.59 14.16 13.73
CA SER A 168 9.99 14.58 13.68
C SER A 168 10.22 15.47 12.46
N SER A 169 10.61 16.71 12.71
CA SER A 169 10.98 17.71 11.71
C SER A 169 12.46 18.04 11.80
N GLN A 170 13.02 18.74 10.81
CA GLN A 170 14.41 19.18 10.84
C GLN A 170 14.70 20.17 12.00
N ASN A 171 13.66 20.81 12.52
CA ASN A 171 13.73 21.76 13.63
C ASN A 171 13.42 21.13 15.00
N GLY A 172 13.13 19.83 15.06
CA GLY A 172 12.71 19.11 16.27
C GLY A 172 11.29 18.53 16.19
N PRO A 173 10.71 18.08 17.32
CA PRO A 173 9.37 17.51 17.34
C PRO A 173 8.30 18.59 17.11
N VAL A 174 7.33 18.30 16.24
CA VAL A 174 6.19 19.15 15.90
C VAL A 174 4.91 18.42 16.27
N ARG A 175 4.04 19.05 17.07
CA ARG A 175 2.74 18.48 17.46
C ARG A 175 1.66 18.84 16.45
N LEU A 176 0.63 18.00 16.32
CA LEU A 176 -0.55 18.32 15.50
C LEU A 176 -1.20 19.65 15.86
N SER A 177 -1.27 19.96 17.16
CA SER A 177 -1.84 21.22 17.65
C SER A 177 -1.05 22.47 17.24
N GLU A 178 0.20 22.31 16.80
CA GLU A 178 1.05 23.41 16.29
C GLU A 178 0.89 23.59 14.78
N LEU A 179 0.29 22.62 14.09
CA LEU A 179 0.02 22.69 12.67
C LEU A 179 -1.34 23.32 12.41
N ARG A 180 -1.42 24.11 11.33
CA ARG A 180 -2.68 24.70 10.91
C ARG A 180 -3.50 23.65 10.19
N ARG A 181 -4.68 23.30 10.72
CA ARG A 181 -5.65 22.48 10.00
C ARG A 181 -6.21 23.26 8.81
N LEU A 182 -6.25 22.60 7.66
CA LEU A 182 -6.90 23.01 6.44
C LEU A 182 -8.24 22.28 6.36
N ASP A 183 -9.30 23.03 6.05
CA ASP A 183 -10.65 22.50 5.85
C ASP A 183 -10.91 22.26 4.37
#